data_AF-A0A7W1GD00-F1
#
_entry.id   AF-A0A7W1GD00-F1
#
_cell.length_a   1.000
_cell.length_b   1.000
_cell.length_c   1.000
_cell.angle_alpha   90.00
_cell.angle_beta   90.00
_cell.angle_gamma   90.00
#
_symmetry.space_group_name_H-M   'P 1'
#
loop_
_entity.id
_entity.type
_entity.pdbx_description
1 polymer ?
#
loop_
_entity_poly.entity_id
_entity_poly.type
_entity_poly.pdbx_seq_one_letter_code
_entity_poly.pdbx_strand_id
1 'polypeptide(L)'
;MLTRKLLFTSALTLALTILSAIPPTAAQQSPPPDQTASSSSATETAEAQKELEKQAVALLDEVATEAQTLKLMGNRVRLQMMIVDLLWPRDEERARALFKQLTADLAEMMTGATDMSDPNVQNSAQMVMQFRHEMLNVLSERDTKLALEFLRATRQP
;
A
#
# COMPACT_ATOMS: atom_id res chain seq x y z
N MET A 1 -22.93 -16.48 26.75
CA MET A 1 -24.32 -16.00 26.65
C MET A 1 -24.28 -14.49 26.86
N LEU A 2 -24.17 -13.73 25.77
CA LEU A 2 -25.29 -13.12 25.02
C LEU A 2 -25.86 -11.87 25.71
N THR A 3 -25.39 -10.70 25.28
CA THR A 3 -26.21 -9.49 25.05
C THR A 3 -25.38 -8.54 24.14
N ARG A 4 -25.61 -8.59 22.82
CA ARG A 4 -26.40 -7.60 22.05
C ARG A 4 -25.72 -6.23 22.09
N LYS A 5 -24.80 -5.87 21.17
CA LYS A 5 -25.03 -5.65 19.72
C LYS A 5 -26.41 -5.06 19.44
N LEU A 6 -26.59 -3.80 19.79
CA LEU A 6 -27.61 -2.90 19.26
C LEU A 6 -27.05 -1.48 19.42
N LEU A 7 -27.44 -0.58 18.52
CA LEU A 7 -26.89 0.76 18.28
C LEU A 7 -25.81 0.75 17.20
N PHE A 8 -26.24 0.73 15.94
CA PHE A 8 -25.66 1.46 14.78
C PHE A 8 -26.26 0.96 13.45
N THR A 9 -27.56 0.64 13.43
CA THR A 9 -28.32 0.35 12.21
C THR A 9 -29.55 1.24 12.18
N SER A 10 -29.35 2.54 12.00
CA SER A 10 -30.46 3.48 11.87
C SER A 10 -30.05 4.71 11.06
N ALA A 11 -29.62 4.49 9.81
CA ALA A 11 -29.45 5.54 8.81
C ALA A 11 -29.56 4.99 7.38
N LEU A 12 -30.23 3.85 7.18
CA LEU A 12 -30.36 3.18 5.88
C LEU A 12 -31.78 2.67 5.64
N THR A 13 -32.80 3.46 5.95
CA THR A 13 -34.20 3.08 5.65
C THR A 13 -35.10 4.31 5.43
N LEU A 14 -34.63 5.33 4.71
CA LEU A 14 -35.49 6.47 4.37
C LEU A 14 -35.19 7.09 3.01
N ALA A 15 -35.20 6.29 1.93
CA ALA A 15 -35.23 6.82 0.56
C ALA A 15 -35.66 5.80 -0.51
N LEU A 16 -36.55 4.84 -0.22
CA LEU A 16 -36.97 3.84 -1.22
C LEU A 16 -38.48 3.58 -1.25
N THR A 17 -39.27 4.65 -1.25
CA THR A 17 -40.73 4.57 -1.47
C THR A 17 -41.26 5.80 -2.22
N ILE A 18 -40.85 5.97 -3.48
CA ILE A 18 -41.46 6.87 -4.50
C ILE A 18 -41.03 6.22 -5.84
N LEU A 19 -41.80 5.87 -6.84
CA LEU A 19 -43.22 5.98 -7.19
C LEU A 19 -43.39 5.21 -8.51
N SER A 20 -44.47 4.44 -8.65
CA SER A 20 -44.90 3.87 -9.92
C SER A 20 -45.30 4.96 -10.92
N ALA A 21 -44.80 4.89 -12.16
CA ALA A 21 -45.57 5.19 -13.39
C ALA A 21 -44.66 5.06 -14.61
N ILE A 22 -44.97 4.10 -15.49
CA ILE A 22 -44.43 4.02 -16.84
C ILE A 22 -45.44 4.70 -17.77
N PRO A 23 -45.14 5.86 -18.38
CA PRO A 23 -45.81 6.29 -19.59
C PRO A 23 -45.05 5.80 -20.84
N PRO A 24 -45.76 5.57 -21.96
CA PRO A 24 -45.21 4.98 -23.16
C PRO A 24 -44.38 5.98 -23.97
N THR A 25 -43.45 5.40 -24.74
CA THR A 25 -42.62 5.96 -25.79
C THR A 25 -43.29 7.09 -26.58
N ALA A 26 -42.75 8.29 -26.50
CA ALA A 26 -42.85 9.31 -27.54
C ALA A 26 -41.46 9.43 -28.19
N ALA A 27 -41.41 9.16 -29.49
CA ALA A 27 -40.22 9.34 -30.31
C ALA A 27 -39.80 10.83 -30.28
N GLN A 28 -38.60 11.11 -29.79
CA GLN A 28 -37.96 12.40 -29.95
C GLN A 28 -36.58 12.18 -30.54
N GLN A 29 -36.50 12.39 -31.85
CA GLN A 29 -35.24 12.51 -32.57
C GLN A 29 -34.54 13.76 -32.06
N SER A 30 -33.40 13.59 -31.38
CA SER A 30 -32.46 14.67 -31.11
C SER A 30 -31.29 14.60 -32.13
N PRO A 31 -30.74 15.74 -32.56
CA PRO A 31 -29.64 15.78 -33.52
C PRO A 31 -28.35 15.17 -32.95
N PRO A 32 -27.36 14.81 -33.78
CA PRO A 32 -26.18 14.07 -33.34
C PRO A 32 -25.39 14.85 -32.28
N PRO A 33 -24.80 14.16 -31.28
CA PRO A 33 -23.91 14.82 -30.35
C PRO A 33 -22.62 15.23 -31.06
N ASP A 34 -22.28 16.51 -30.98
CA ASP A 34 -20.92 17.01 -31.23
C ASP A 34 -19.94 16.26 -30.32
N GLN A 35 -19.19 15.33 -30.89
CA GLN A 35 -18.23 14.46 -30.21
C GLN A 35 -16.86 15.13 -29.91
N THR A 36 -16.76 16.45 -29.97
CA THR A 36 -15.45 17.14 -29.89
C THR A 36 -15.14 17.80 -28.54
N ALA A 37 -16.11 17.92 -27.62
CA ALA A 37 -15.88 18.54 -26.31
C ALA A 37 -15.46 17.56 -25.20
N SER A 38 -15.64 16.24 -25.39
CA SER A 38 -15.43 15.24 -24.33
C SER A 38 -13.99 14.74 -24.20
N SER A 39 -13.12 14.95 -25.19
CA SER A 39 -11.72 14.47 -25.17
C SER A 39 -10.74 15.45 -24.51
N SER A 40 -11.01 16.76 -24.58
CA SER A 40 -10.14 17.80 -24.03
C SER A 40 -10.13 17.80 -22.49
N SER A 41 -11.31 17.71 -21.86
CA SER A 41 -11.42 17.71 -20.39
C SER A 41 -10.92 16.43 -19.73
N ALA A 42 -11.08 15.28 -20.40
CA ALA A 42 -10.55 13.99 -19.93
C ALA A 42 -9.01 13.94 -19.98
N THR A 43 -8.40 14.62 -20.96
CA THR A 43 -6.94 14.68 -21.09
C THR A 43 -6.32 15.62 -20.05
N GLU A 44 -6.91 16.80 -19.85
CA GLU A 44 -6.45 17.78 -18.85
C GLU A 44 -6.55 17.24 -17.41
N THR A 45 -7.62 16.48 -17.10
CA THR A 45 -7.76 15.82 -15.79
C THR A 45 -6.78 14.67 -15.59
N ALA A 46 -6.42 13.93 -16.64
CA ALA A 46 -5.42 12.87 -16.55
C ALA A 46 -3.99 13.42 -16.35
N GLU A 47 -3.66 14.54 -17.00
CA GLU A 47 -2.37 15.22 -16.80
C GLU A 47 -2.24 15.78 -15.38
N ALA A 48 -3.28 16.41 -14.85
CA ALA A 48 -3.31 16.88 -13.47
C ALA A 48 -3.14 15.74 -12.46
N GLN A 49 -3.78 14.58 -12.69
CA GLN A 49 -3.61 13.41 -11.83
C GLN A 49 -2.17 12.87 -11.86
N LYS A 50 -1.55 12.79 -13.04
CA LYS A 50 -0.15 12.35 -13.15
C LYS A 50 0.81 13.26 -12.40
N GLU A 51 0.59 14.58 -12.49
CA GLU A 51 1.43 15.53 -11.76
C GLU A 51 1.25 15.40 -10.24
N LEU A 52 0.02 15.18 -9.76
CA LEU A 52 -0.24 14.88 -8.35
C LEU A 52 0.40 13.55 -7.90
N GLU A 53 0.34 12.51 -8.73
CA GLU A 53 1.00 11.23 -8.42
C GLU A 53 2.51 11.37 -8.32
N LYS A 54 3.11 12.13 -9.24
CA LYS A 54 4.55 12.43 -9.20
C LYS A 54 4.94 13.16 -7.91
N GLN A 55 4.14 14.14 -7.49
CA GLN A 55 4.36 14.83 -6.21
C GLN A 55 4.20 13.90 -5.02
N ALA A 56 3.20 13.01 -5.03
CA ALA A 56 3.01 12.03 -3.97
C ALA A 56 4.19 11.04 -3.87
N VAL A 57 4.75 10.60 -5.00
CA VAL A 57 5.95 9.76 -5.04
C VAL A 57 7.15 10.51 -4.47
N ALA A 58 7.34 11.78 -4.83
CA ALA A 58 8.42 12.59 -4.26
C ALA A 58 8.30 12.76 -2.73
N LEU A 59 7.08 12.95 -2.22
CA LEU A 59 6.83 13.00 -0.77
C LEU A 59 7.13 11.67 -0.09
N LEU A 60 6.83 10.54 -0.72
CA LEU A 60 7.19 9.22 -0.18
C LEU A 60 8.70 9.05 -0.06
N ASP A 61 9.49 9.63 -0.96
CA ASP A 61 10.95 9.62 -0.89
C ASP A 61 11.50 10.48 0.26
N GLU A 62 10.88 11.65 0.50
CA GLU A 62 11.20 12.48 1.65
C GLU A 62 10.92 11.72 2.95
N VAL A 63 9.73 11.11 3.06
CA VAL A 63 9.36 10.30 4.24
C VAL A 63 10.29 9.09 4.40
N ALA A 64 10.71 8.44 3.31
CA ALA A 64 11.67 7.33 3.37
C ALA A 64 13.04 7.80 3.90
N THR A 65 13.45 9.01 3.54
CA THR A 65 14.69 9.63 4.02
C THR A 65 14.58 9.99 5.50
N GLU A 66 13.49 10.63 5.91
CA GLU A 66 13.24 10.96 7.31
C GLU A 66 13.11 9.71 8.19
N ALA A 67 12.54 8.63 7.67
CA ALA A 67 12.44 7.35 8.36
C ALA A 67 13.82 6.85 8.84
N GLN A 68 14.90 7.14 8.11
CA GLN A 68 16.26 6.77 8.51
C GLN A 68 16.69 7.40 9.84
N THR A 69 16.09 8.53 10.22
CA THR A 69 16.39 9.23 11.47
C THR A 69 15.72 8.60 12.70
N LEU A 70 14.77 7.68 12.51
CA LEU A 70 14.09 7.03 13.63
C LEU A 70 15.08 6.16 14.39
N LYS A 71 15.11 6.32 15.73
CA LYS A 71 16.03 5.60 16.60
C LYS A 71 15.80 4.08 16.58
N LEU A 72 14.55 3.66 16.57
CA LEU A 72 14.18 2.25 16.62
C LEU A 72 14.16 1.65 15.20
N MET A 73 15.09 0.73 14.94
CA MET A 73 15.21 0.02 13.65
C MET A 73 13.88 -0.63 13.22
N GLY A 74 13.14 -1.25 14.15
CA GLY A 74 11.84 -1.85 13.83
C GLY A 74 10.81 -0.85 13.29
N ASN A 75 10.82 0.40 13.77
CA ASN A 75 9.94 1.45 13.25
C ASN A 75 10.37 1.89 11.85
N ARG A 76 11.69 1.94 11.59
CA ARG A 76 12.23 2.21 10.25
C ARG A 76 11.75 1.17 9.25
N VAL A 77 12.01 -0.10 9.55
CA VAL A 77 11.62 -1.23 8.69
C VAL A 77 10.12 -1.23 8.44
N ARG A 78 9.29 -1.04 9.47
CA ARG A 78 7.83 -1.00 9.29
C ARG A 78 7.38 0.17 8.40
N LEU A 79 7.90 1.36 8.59
CA LEU A 79 7.55 2.52 7.76
C LEU A 79 8.04 2.33 6.32
N GLN A 80 9.27 1.87 6.11
CA GLN A 80 9.80 1.67 4.77
C GLN A 80 9.07 0.53 4.03
N MET A 81 8.61 -0.53 4.71
CA MET A 81 7.78 -1.56 4.09
C MET A 81 6.48 -0.98 3.52
N MET A 82 5.83 -0.07 4.26
CA MET A 82 4.62 0.62 3.78
C MET A 82 4.93 1.50 2.57
N ILE A 83 6.09 2.15 2.54
CA ILE A 83 6.52 2.98 1.41
C ILE A 83 6.78 2.11 0.18
N VAL A 84 7.47 0.97 0.32
CA VAL A 84 7.68 0.00 -0.78
C VAL A 84 6.33 -0.43 -1.36
N ASP A 85 5.35 -0.71 -0.49
CA ASP A 85 4.00 -1.12 -0.89
C ASP A 85 3.31 -0.06 -1.76
N LEU A 86 3.37 1.20 -1.32
CA LEU A 86 2.75 2.33 -2.01
C LEU A 86 3.46 2.70 -3.33
N LEU A 87 4.79 2.55 -3.36
CA LEU A 87 5.61 2.85 -4.53
C LEU A 87 5.48 1.79 -5.62
N TRP A 88 5.30 0.52 -5.27
CA TRP A 88 5.36 -0.58 -6.24
C TRP A 88 4.52 -0.36 -7.53
N PRO A 89 3.23 0.04 -7.47
CA PRO A 89 2.44 0.24 -8.69
C PRO A 89 2.76 1.54 -9.47
N ARG A 90 3.58 2.44 -8.90
CA ARG A 90 3.84 3.79 -9.44
C ARG A 90 5.29 3.97 -9.91
N ASP A 91 6.23 3.44 -9.14
CA ASP A 91 7.66 3.45 -9.38
C ASP A 91 8.27 2.14 -8.84
N GLU A 92 8.23 1.12 -9.69
CA GLU A 92 8.72 -0.21 -9.34
C GLU A 92 10.24 -0.23 -9.12
N GLU A 93 10.99 0.54 -9.91
CA GLU A 93 12.45 0.60 -9.78
C GLU A 93 12.84 1.15 -8.40
N ARG A 94 12.19 2.24 -7.98
CA ARG A 94 12.39 2.83 -6.67
C ARG A 94 11.95 1.89 -5.55
N ALA A 95 10.80 1.24 -5.69
CA ALA A 95 10.31 0.25 -4.72
C ALA A 95 11.31 -0.91 -4.53
N ARG A 96 11.88 -1.42 -5.63
CA ARG A 96 12.91 -2.48 -5.62
C ARG A 96 14.20 -2.01 -4.95
N ALA A 97 14.64 -0.78 -5.23
CA ALA A 97 15.83 -0.21 -4.59
C ALA A 97 15.65 -0.08 -3.08
N LEU A 98 14.51 0.47 -2.64
CA LEU A 98 14.17 0.59 -1.22
C LEU A 98 14.06 -0.78 -0.56
N PHE A 99 13.44 -1.76 -1.23
CA PHE A 99 13.34 -3.13 -0.71
C PHE A 99 14.71 -3.79 -0.49
N LYS A 100 15.67 -3.58 -1.40
CA LYS A 100 17.05 -4.09 -1.21
C LYS A 100 17.71 -3.49 0.03
N GLN A 101 17.45 -2.21 0.30
CA GLN A 101 17.91 -1.57 1.54
C GLN A 101 17.26 -2.22 2.77
N LEU A 102 15.93 -2.40 2.79
CA LEU A 102 15.27 -3.12 3.89
C LEU A 102 15.81 -4.54 4.08
N THR A 103 16.20 -5.22 3.00
CA THR A 103 16.77 -6.56 3.07
C THR A 103 18.10 -6.55 3.84
N ALA A 104 18.93 -5.55 3.59
CA ALA A 104 20.17 -5.35 4.32
C ALA A 104 19.90 -5.02 5.80
N ASP A 105 18.97 -4.10 6.07
CA ASP A 105 18.57 -3.74 7.43
C ASP A 105 18.04 -4.96 8.21
N LEU A 106 17.20 -5.79 7.59
CA LEU A 106 16.68 -7.00 8.22
C LEU A 106 17.78 -8.05 8.45
N ALA A 107 18.73 -8.21 7.53
CA ALA A 107 19.86 -9.11 7.70
C ALA A 107 20.76 -8.68 8.88
N GLU A 108 20.96 -7.39 9.08
CA GLU A 108 21.64 -6.84 10.25
C GLU A 108 20.86 -7.14 11.53
N MET A 109 19.54 -6.91 11.53
CA MET A 109 18.68 -7.25 12.66
C MET A 109 18.71 -8.74 13.00
N MET A 110 18.75 -9.62 11.99
CA MET A 110 18.88 -11.07 12.19
C MET A 110 20.18 -11.44 12.92
N THR A 111 21.27 -10.77 12.58
CA THR A 111 22.56 -11.00 13.25
C THR A 111 22.47 -10.61 14.72
N GLY A 112 21.95 -9.41 15.02
CA GLY A 112 21.73 -8.97 16.40
C GLY A 112 20.74 -9.84 17.19
N ALA A 113 19.73 -10.39 16.52
CA ALA A 113 18.73 -11.27 17.14
C ALA A 113 19.25 -12.67 17.53
N THR A 114 20.53 -12.97 17.29
CA THR A 114 21.20 -14.20 17.75
C THR A 114 22.16 -13.95 18.91
N ASP A 115 22.31 -12.71 19.35
CA ASP A 115 23.19 -12.35 20.45
C ASP A 115 22.58 -12.76 21.80
N MET A 116 23.05 -13.90 22.33
CA MET A 116 22.61 -14.45 23.61
C MET A 116 23.00 -13.58 24.82
N SER A 117 23.84 -12.55 24.62
CA SER A 117 24.17 -11.58 25.67
C SER A 117 23.09 -10.50 25.85
N ASP A 118 22.20 -10.31 24.86
CA ASP A 118 21.07 -9.38 24.95
C ASP A 118 19.92 -10.01 25.77
N PRO A 119 19.51 -9.39 26.90
CA PRO A 119 18.34 -9.85 27.66
C PRO A 119 17.04 -9.88 26.85
N ASN A 120 16.95 -9.12 25.75
CA ASN A 120 15.78 -9.05 24.88
C ASN A 120 15.89 -9.93 23.62
N VAL A 121 16.92 -10.78 23.50
CA VAL A 121 17.16 -11.60 22.29
C VAL A 121 15.93 -12.36 21.81
N GLN A 122 15.12 -12.91 22.72
CA GLN A 122 13.89 -13.63 22.39
C GLN A 122 12.86 -12.73 21.68
N ASN A 123 12.66 -11.51 22.18
CA ASN A 123 11.72 -10.55 21.61
C ASN A 123 12.22 -10.02 20.26
N SER A 124 13.52 -9.72 20.17
CA SER A 124 14.18 -9.28 18.95
C SER A 124 14.08 -10.36 17.86
N ALA A 125 14.35 -11.63 18.19
CA ALA A 125 14.20 -12.76 17.27
C ALA A 125 12.77 -12.91 16.76
N GLN A 126 11.77 -12.84 17.65
CA GLN A 126 10.36 -12.90 17.23
C GLN A 126 9.97 -11.76 16.29
N MET A 127 10.36 -10.53 16.61
CA MET A 127 10.09 -9.35 15.78
C MET A 127 10.73 -9.48 14.40
N VAL A 128 11.98 -9.90 14.33
CA VAL A 128 12.71 -10.09 13.08
C VAL A 128 12.08 -11.19 12.23
N MET A 129 11.64 -12.29 12.85
CA MET A 129 10.89 -13.31 12.13
C MET A 129 9.56 -12.79 11.60
N GLN A 130 8.86 -11.94 12.35
CA GLN A 130 7.63 -11.31 11.86
C GLN A 130 7.91 -10.46 10.61
N PHE A 131 8.91 -9.58 10.65
CA PHE A 131 9.28 -8.76 9.50
C PHE A 131 9.70 -9.61 8.30
N ARG A 132 10.43 -10.71 8.54
CA ARG A 132 10.79 -11.65 7.49
C ARG A 132 9.57 -12.22 6.75
N HIS A 133 8.55 -12.64 7.49
CA HIS A 133 7.32 -13.18 6.89
C HIS A 133 6.53 -12.09 6.18
N GLU A 134 6.38 -10.90 6.78
CA GLU A 134 5.69 -9.76 6.17
C GLU A 134 6.33 -9.37 4.83
N MET A 135 7.65 -9.18 4.81
CA MET A 135 8.40 -8.83 3.60
C MET A 135 8.31 -9.91 2.52
N LEU A 136 8.38 -11.19 2.90
CA LEU A 136 8.26 -12.30 1.96
C LEU A 136 6.87 -12.33 1.31
N ASN A 137 5.81 -12.12 2.09
CA ASN A 137 4.44 -12.12 1.58
C ASN A 137 4.21 -10.98 0.59
N VAL A 138 4.70 -9.79 0.92
CA VAL A 138 4.59 -8.62 0.05
C VAL A 138 5.30 -8.85 -1.29
N LEU A 139 6.49 -9.48 -1.27
CA LEU A 139 7.26 -9.73 -2.49
C LEU A 139 6.78 -10.91 -3.31
N SER A 140 6.29 -11.98 -2.69
CA SER A 140 5.96 -13.22 -3.39
C SER A 140 4.88 -13.02 -4.45
N GLU A 141 3.97 -12.06 -4.22
CA GLU A 141 2.91 -11.67 -5.16
C GLU A 141 3.40 -10.75 -6.29
N ARG A 142 4.59 -10.15 -6.16
CA ARG A 142 5.05 -9.05 -7.02
C ARG A 142 6.28 -9.37 -7.85
N ASP A 143 7.30 -9.94 -7.22
CA ASP A 143 8.55 -10.31 -7.86
C ASP A 143 9.14 -11.55 -7.16
N THR A 144 8.88 -12.71 -7.77
CA THR A 144 9.34 -14.00 -7.26
C THR A 144 10.86 -14.14 -7.26
N LYS A 145 11.56 -13.44 -8.17
CA LYS A 145 13.02 -13.46 -8.22
C LYS A 145 13.59 -12.63 -7.08
N LEU A 146 13.06 -11.43 -6.84
CA LEU A 146 13.46 -10.60 -5.71
C LEU A 146 13.09 -11.27 -4.37
N ALA A 147 11.97 -12.00 -4.29
CA ALA A 147 11.62 -12.83 -3.13
C ALA A 147 12.66 -13.90 -2.84
N LEU A 148 13.16 -14.58 -3.88
CA LEU A 148 14.22 -15.58 -3.74
C LEU A 148 15.55 -14.95 -3.31
N GLU A 149 15.91 -13.81 -3.88
CA GLU A 149 17.10 -13.04 -3.48
C GLU A 149 17.01 -12.60 -2.02
N PHE A 150 15.84 -12.08 -1.60
CA PHE A 150 15.54 -11.76 -0.22
C PHE A 150 15.77 -12.97 0.69
N LEU A 151 15.13 -14.11 0.40
CA LEU A 151 15.24 -15.32 1.22
C LEU A 151 16.69 -15.78 1.39
N ARG A 152 17.51 -15.68 0.34
CA ARG A 152 18.94 -16.01 0.35
C ARG A 152 19.75 -15.03 1.21
N ALA A 153 19.48 -13.73 1.08
CA ALA A 153 20.19 -12.70 1.82
C ALA A 153 19.89 -12.73 3.33
N THR A 154 18.72 -13.22 3.70
CA THR A 154 18.24 -13.29 5.09
C THR A 154 18.10 -14.74 5.56
N ARG A 155 19.02 -15.60 5.11
CA ARG A 155 19.07 -17.01 5.50
C ARG A 155 19.24 -17.12 7.01
N GLN A 156 18.45 -17.97 7.66
CA GLN A 156 18.61 -18.29 9.07
C GLN A 156 19.92 -19.09 9.27
N PRO A 157 20.70 -18.81 10.32
CA PRO A 157 21.83 -19.65 10.70
C PRO A 157 21.39 -21.06 11.10
#